data_AF-A0A1L3MPP3-F1
#
_entry.id   AF-A0A1L3MPP3-F1
#
_cell.length_a   1.000
_cell.length_b   1.000
_cell.length_c   1.000
_cell.angle_alpha   90.00
_cell.angle_beta   90.00
_cell.angle_gamma   90.00
#
_symmetry.space_group_name_H-M   'P 1'
#
loop_
_entity.id
_entity.type
_entity.pdbx_description
1 polymer ?
#
loop_
_entity_poly.entity_id
_entity_poly.type
_entity_poly.pdbx_seq_one_letter_code
_entity_poly.pdbx_strand_id
1 'polypeptide(L)'
;MVKFMLKCFLLCSVLLFGVLLGMQQANQGMINMKGYQDPDFQGAFQVESKQTGEFDASILGNEVTSQDLQKKQEQLEQMEAFNFFSQMGIQLSNIVSHAVNSLVEWMAQSIGHLIGEK
;
A
#
# COMPACT_ATOMS: atom_id res chain seq x y z
N MET A 1 -31.42 4.73 -22.83
CA MET A 1 -30.20 3.90 -22.76
C MET A 1 -28.96 4.61 -23.32
N VAL A 2 -28.91 4.98 -24.61
CA VAL A 2 -27.69 5.53 -25.25
C VAL A 2 -27.12 6.79 -24.57
N LYS A 3 -27.97 7.75 -24.17
CA LYS A 3 -27.53 8.96 -23.44
C LYS A 3 -26.88 8.67 -22.09
N PHE A 4 -27.31 7.59 -21.41
CA PHE A 4 -26.74 7.16 -20.14
C PHE A 4 -25.40 6.45 -20.37
N MET A 5 -25.32 5.55 -21.36
CA MET A 5 -24.05 4.93 -21.76
C MET A 5 -23.01 5.97 -22.17
N LEU A 6 -23.38 7.01 -22.92
CA LEU A 6 -22.45 8.05 -23.34
C LEU A 6 -21.89 8.84 -22.15
N LYS A 7 -22.72 9.17 -21.16
CA LYS A 7 -22.29 9.83 -19.92
C LYS A 7 -21.34 8.95 -19.11
N CYS A 8 -21.67 7.66 -18.99
CA CYS A 8 -20.83 6.69 -18.29
C CYS A 8 -19.48 6.53 -19.00
N PHE A 9 -19.50 6.38 -20.33
CA PHE A 9 -18.29 6.28 -21.14
C PHE A 9 -17.40 7.52 -21.03
N LEU A 10 -17.98 8.72 -21.07
CA LEU A 10 -17.26 9.97 -20.84
C LEU A 10 -16.63 10.02 -19.44
N LEU A 11 -17.37 9.64 -18.41
CA LEU A 11 -16.88 9.61 -17.03
C LEU A 11 -15.71 8.63 -16.88
N CYS A 12 -15.85 7.41 -17.40
CA CYS A 12 -14.76 6.42 -17.42
C CYS A 12 -13.54 6.91 -18.19
N SER A 13 -13.75 7.59 -19.32
CA SER A 13 -12.67 8.14 -20.13
C SER A 13 -11.91 9.23 -19.37
N VAL A 14 -12.61 10.16 -18.71
CA VAL A 14 -11.98 11.19 -17.87
C VAL A 14 -11.17 10.57 -16.73
N LEU A 15 -11.72 9.57 -16.04
CA LEU A 15 -11.01 8.86 -14.97
C LEU A 15 -9.77 8.13 -15.49
N LEU A 16 -9.87 7.46 -16.64
CA LEU A 16 -8.76 6.77 -17.29
C LEU A 16 -7.61 7.73 -17.59
N PHE A 17 -7.92 8.90 -18.19
CA PHE A 17 -6.90 9.92 -18.45
C PHE A 17 -6.30 10.47 -17.16
N GLY A 18 -7.11 10.68 -16.12
CA GLY A 18 -6.61 11.08 -14.80
C GLY A 18 -5.60 10.10 -14.21
N VAL A 19 -5.86 8.79 -14.31
CA VAL A 19 -4.95 7.74 -13.85
C VAL A 19 -3.66 7.72 -14.68
N LEU A 20 -3.76 7.81 -16.02
CA LEU A 20 -2.59 7.82 -16.90
C LEU A 20 -1.67 9.03 -16.63
N LEU A 21 -2.25 10.21 -16.47
CA LEU A 21 -1.51 11.43 -16.10
C LEU A 21 -0.89 11.31 -14.71
N GLY A 22 -1.64 10.78 -13.73
CA GLY A 22 -1.15 10.52 -12.39
C GLY A 22 0.05 9.57 -12.37
N MET A 23 0.03 8.50 -13.17
CA MET A 23 1.17 7.57 -13.29
C MET A 23 2.40 8.24 -13.90
N GLN A 24 2.23 9.10 -14.92
CA GLN A 24 3.35 9.86 -15.48
C GLN A 24 3.94 10.84 -14.46
N GLN A 25 3.09 11.55 -13.71
CA GLN A 25 3.52 12.49 -12.69
C GLN A 25 4.22 11.77 -11.52
N ALA A 26 3.74 10.60 -11.11
CA ALA A 26 4.39 9.77 -10.10
C ALA A 26 5.75 9.25 -10.58
N ASN A 27 5.85 8.81 -11.84
CA ASN A 27 7.12 8.37 -12.43
C ASN A 27 8.14 9.51 -12.46
N GLN A 28 7.73 10.70 -12.92
CA GLN A 28 8.60 11.87 -12.91
C GLN A 28 8.98 12.30 -11.48
N GLY A 29 8.03 12.24 -10.53
CA GLY A 29 8.30 12.49 -9.11
C GLY A 29 9.33 11.54 -8.52
N MET A 30 9.26 10.25 -8.86
CA MET A 30 10.25 9.25 -8.46
C MET A 30 11.63 9.53 -9.09
N ILE A 31 11.69 9.93 -10.36
CA ILE A 31 12.96 10.30 -11.02
C ILE A 31 13.59 11.52 -10.32
N ASN A 32 12.77 12.52 -9.98
CA ASN A 32 13.22 13.73 -9.29
C ASN A 32 13.69 13.43 -7.85
N MET A 33 13.05 12.48 -7.16
CA MET A 33 13.47 12.03 -5.83
C MET A 33 14.74 11.18 -5.83
N LYS A 34 15.09 10.56 -6.97
CA LYS A 34 16.33 9.77 -7.11
C LYS A 34 17.59 10.62 -7.35
N GLY A 35 17.46 11.94 -7.47
CA GLY A 35 18.63 12.84 -7.57
C GLY A 35 19.42 12.73 -8.87
N TYR A 36 18.86 12.15 -9.94
CA TYR A 36 19.54 11.98 -11.24
C TYR A 36 19.98 13.30 -11.93
N GLN A 37 19.58 14.46 -11.40
CA GLN A 37 20.03 15.78 -11.88
C GLN A 37 21.19 16.34 -11.06
N ASP A 38 21.69 15.62 -10.05
CA ASP A 38 22.85 16.01 -9.27
C ASP A 38 24.12 15.40 -9.90
N PRO A 39 25.09 16.21 -10.39
CA PRO A 39 26.36 15.71 -10.91
C PRO A 39 27.17 14.91 -9.88
N ASP A 40 26.88 15.10 -8.57
CA ASP A 40 27.52 14.41 -7.45
C ASP A 40 26.90 13.05 -7.12
N PHE A 41 25.83 12.62 -7.80
CA PHE A 41 25.15 11.34 -7.57
C PHE A 41 25.84 10.12 -8.23
N GLN A 42 27.11 10.22 -8.63
CA GLN A 42 27.89 9.08 -9.14
C GLN A 42 28.63 8.28 -8.05
N GLY A 43 28.54 8.65 -6.77
CA GLY A 43 29.55 8.22 -5.78
C GLY A 43 29.16 7.27 -4.64
N ALA A 44 27.91 6.83 -4.45
CA ALA A 44 27.53 6.25 -3.15
C ALA A 44 26.90 4.83 -3.16
N PHE A 45 26.78 4.17 -4.31
CA PHE A 45 26.25 2.81 -4.38
C PHE A 45 26.92 1.97 -5.46
N GLN A 46 28.23 1.73 -5.30
CA GLN A 46 28.89 0.64 -6.03
C GLN A 46 28.70 -0.65 -5.22
N VAL A 47 27.63 -1.38 -5.52
CA VAL A 47 27.53 -2.80 -5.12
C VAL A 47 28.36 -3.60 -6.12
N GLU A 48 29.67 -3.67 -5.87
CA GLU A 48 30.50 -4.64 -6.54
C GLU A 48 30.27 -5.99 -5.85
N SER A 49 29.55 -6.90 -6.51
CA SER A 49 29.34 -8.25 -6.02
C SER A 49 30.64 -9.04 -6.09
N LYS A 50 31.53 -8.87 -5.11
CA LYS A 50 32.61 -9.82 -4.89
C LYS A 50 32.12 -10.95 -4.01
N GLN A 51 32.23 -12.15 -4.57
CA GLN A 51 32.07 -13.42 -3.90
C GLN A 51 32.88 -13.41 -2.61
N THR A 52 32.21 -13.35 -1.45
CA THR A 52 32.55 -13.97 -0.16
C THR A 52 31.80 -13.24 0.96
N GLY A 53 30.70 -13.84 1.41
CA GLY A 53 30.42 -14.05 2.83
C GLY A 53 30.09 -12.90 3.79
N GLU A 54 30.45 -11.63 3.56
CA GLU A 54 30.24 -10.57 4.57
C GLU A 54 29.71 -9.28 3.93
N PHE A 55 28.52 -8.88 4.38
CA PHE A 55 27.77 -7.72 3.91
C PHE A 55 28.22 -6.47 4.72
N ASP A 56 29.41 -5.95 4.42
CA ASP A 56 29.87 -4.67 4.97
C ASP A 56 29.54 -3.53 4.01
N ALA A 57 28.30 -3.06 4.06
CA ALA A 57 27.93 -1.78 3.45
C ALA A 57 28.19 -0.68 4.48
N SER A 58 29.34 -0.01 4.35
CA SER A 58 29.69 1.19 5.12
C SER A 58 28.70 2.31 4.79
N ILE A 59 27.66 2.45 5.60
CA ILE A 59 26.69 3.56 5.51
C ILE A 59 27.22 4.71 6.37
N LEU A 60 27.76 5.72 5.69
CA LEU A 60 27.86 7.10 6.18
C LEU A 60 28.48 7.28 7.59
N GLY A 61 29.70 6.77 7.81
CA GLY A 61 30.58 7.23 8.90
C GLY A 61 30.09 7.02 10.35
N ASN A 62 28.97 6.33 10.56
CA ASN A 62 28.48 5.96 11.87
C ASN A 62 28.01 4.51 11.81
N GLU A 63 28.65 3.64 12.61
CA GLU A 63 28.23 2.24 12.77
C GLU A 63 26.78 2.18 13.27
N VAL A 64 25.83 2.00 12.36
CA VAL A 64 24.45 1.69 12.73
C VAL A 64 24.24 0.21 12.44
N THR A 65 24.39 -0.59 13.49
CA THR A 65 24.14 -2.03 13.49
C THR A 65 22.73 -2.34 12.96
N SER A 66 22.58 -3.41 12.18
CA SER A 66 21.36 -3.85 11.48
C SER A 66 20.09 -3.93 12.35
N GLN A 67 20.24 -4.00 13.67
CA GLN A 67 19.15 -4.01 14.65
C GLN A 67 18.44 -2.65 14.78
N ASP A 68 19.13 -1.53 14.51
CA ASP A 68 18.54 -0.18 14.57
C ASP A 68 17.73 0.19 13.32
N LEU A 69 18.03 -0.44 12.17
CA LEU A 69 17.26 -0.26 10.93
C LEU A 69 15.87 -0.89 11.04
N GLN A 70 15.75 -2.08 11.65
CA GLN A 70 14.46 -2.74 11.90
C GLN A 70 13.57 -1.93 12.83
N LYS A 71 14.12 -1.41 13.94
CA LYS A 71 13.37 -0.54 14.87
C LYS A 71 12.88 0.74 14.22
N LYS A 72 13.68 1.36 13.34
CA LYS A 72 13.27 2.56 12.61
C LYS A 72 12.21 2.25 11.54
N GLN A 73 12.28 1.09 10.89
CA GLN A 73 11.25 0.63 9.97
C GLN A 73 9.91 0.43 10.69
N GLU A 74 9.91 -0.26 11.83
CA GLU A 74 8.70 -0.47 12.63
C GLU A 74 8.09 0.85 13.10
N GLN A 75 8.91 1.84 13.48
CA GLN A 75 8.43 3.17 13.87
C GLN A 75 7.82 3.94 12.69
N LEU A 76 8.38 3.84 11.49
CA LEU A 76 7.87 4.49 10.29
C LEU A 76 6.54 3.85 9.83
N GLU A 77 6.47 2.52 9.87
CA GLU A 77 5.27 1.75 9.53
C GLU A 77 4.13 2.02 10.53
N GLN A 78 4.46 2.16 11.81
CA GLN A 78 3.52 2.60 12.85
C GLN A 78 3.06 4.05 12.65
N MET A 79 3.92 4.96 12.20
CA MET A 79 3.54 6.37 11.96
C MET A 79 2.67 6.56 10.71
N GLU A 80 2.85 5.75 9.66
CA GLU A 80 2.09 5.84 8.41
C GLU A 80 0.65 5.27 8.56
N ALA A 81 0.49 4.23 9.38
CA ALA A 81 -0.81 3.67 9.66
C ALA A 81 -1.65 4.53 10.63
N PHE A 82 -1.07 5.22 11.60
CA PHE A 82 -1.78 5.56 12.84
C PHE A 82 -2.41 6.95 12.93
N ASN A 83 -3.26 7.40 11.98
CA ASN A 83 -4.25 8.39 12.45
C ASN A 83 -5.56 8.46 11.68
N PHE A 84 -5.54 8.50 10.35
CA PHE A 84 -6.78 8.72 9.58
C PHE A 84 -7.18 7.51 8.75
N PHE A 85 -6.27 7.00 7.92
CA PHE A 85 -6.56 5.86 7.04
C PHE A 85 -6.77 4.55 7.81
N SER A 86 -6.00 4.28 8.86
CA SER A 86 -6.26 3.11 9.72
C SER A 86 -7.55 3.25 10.51
N GLN A 87 -7.87 4.45 11.03
CA GLN A 87 -9.13 4.65 11.76
C GLN A 87 -10.35 4.42 10.85
N MET A 88 -10.29 4.89 9.60
CA MET A 88 -11.29 4.57 8.57
C MET A 88 -11.32 3.08 8.21
N GLY A 89 -10.16 2.45 8.06
CA GLY A 89 -10.04 1.03 7.75
C GLY A 89 -10.60 0.13 8.85
N ILE A 90 -10.35 0.47 10.12
CA ILE A 90 -10.89 -0.21 11.29
C ILE A 90 -12.42 -0.05 11.35
N GLN A 91 -12.92 1.15 11.10
CA GLN A 91 -14.37 1.38 11.10
C GLN A 91 -15.07 0.62 9.96
N LEU A 92 -14.47 0.60 8.77
CA LEU A 92 -14.95 -0.17 7.63
C LEU A 92 -14.90 -1.67 7.89
N SER A 93 -13.80 -2.19 8.45
CA SER A 93 -13.64 -3.61 8.73
C SER A 93 -14.65 -4.09 9.78
N ASN A 94 -14.96 -3.26 10.78
CA ASN A 94 -16.00 -3.55 11.77
C ASN A 94 -17.38 -3.68 11.12
N ILE A 95 -17.76 -2.77 10.21
CA ILE A 95 -19.05 -2.84 9.50
C ILE A 95 -19.12 -4.11 8.64
N VAL A 96 -18.06 -4.42 7.90
CA VAL A 96 -18.00 -5.62 7.07
C VAL A 96 -18.08 -6.88 7.93
N SER A 97 -17.36 -6.92 9.04
CA SER A 97 -17.35 -8.07 9.96
C SER A 97 -18.71 -8.29 10.59
N HIS A 98 -19.41 -7.23 10.99
CA HIS A 98 -20.78 -7.33 11.49
C HIS A 98 -21.75 -7.83 10.42
N ALA A 99 -21.67 -7.31 9.19
CA ALA A 99 -22.52 -7.77 8.09
C ALA A 99 -22.30 -9.26 7.77
N VAL A 100 -21.04 -9.70 7.76
CA VAL A 100 -20.68 -11.11 7.53
C VAL A 100 -21.17 -11.99 8.67
N ASN A 101 -20.96 -11.59 9.92
CA ASN A 101 -21.42 -12.36 11.09
C ASN A 101 -22.95 -12.49 11.09
N SER A 102 -23.69 -11.41 10.82
CA SER A 102 -25.16 -11.47 10.73
C SER A 102 -25.64 -12.34 9.57
N LEU A 103 -24.93 -12.36 8.44
CA LEU A 103 -25.22 -13.28 7.33
C LEU A 103 -24.98 -14.73 7.72
N VAL A 104 -23.86 -15.01 8.39
CA VAL A 104 -23.52 -16.36 8.87
C VAL A 104 -24.54 -16.83 9.90
N GLU A 105 -24.94 -15.99 10.85
CA GLU A 105 -25.98 -16.28 11.83
C GLU A 105 -27.33 -16.54 11.17
N TRP A 106 -27.74 -15.71 10.20
CA TRP A 106 -28.99 -15.90 9.47
C TRP A 106 -29.00 -17.20 8.65
N MET A 107 -27.87 -17.55 8.01
CA MET A 107 -27.72 -18.82 7.32
C MET A 107 -27.75 -20.00 8.29
N ALA A 108 -27.04 -19.92 9.41
CA ALA A 108 -27.03 -20.95 10.44
C ALA A 108 -28.43 -21.17 11.01
N GLN A 109 -29.18 -20.09 11.29
CA GLN A 109 -30.54 -20.15 11.80
C GLN A 109 -31.54 -20.69 10.76
N SER A 110 -31.39 -20.33 9.48
CA SER A 110 -32.22 -20.86 8.39
C SER A 110 -31.96 -22.35 8.15
N ILE A 111 -30.70 -22.79 8.26
CA ILE A 111 -30.33 -24.21 8.18
C ILE A 111 -30.86 -24.97 9.40
N GLY A 112 -30.75 -24.41 10.60
CA GLY A 112 -31.33 -24.98 11.83
C GLY A 112 -32.85 -25.18 11.73
N HIS A 113 -33.55 -24.20 11.16
CA HIS A 113 -34.99 -24.29 10.89
C HIS A 113 -35.33 -25.35 9.81
N LEU A 114 -34.44 -25.61 8.85
CA LEU A 114 -34.61 -26.63 7.81
C LEU A 114 -34.25 -28.06 8.29
N ILE A 115 -33.33 -28.18 9.27
CA ILE A 115 -32.89 -29.48 9.83
C ILE A 115 -33.81 -29.94 10.98
N GLY A 116 -34.61 -29.03 11.56
CA GLY A 116 -35.66 -29.39 12.52
C GLY A 116 -35.11 -29.65 13.92
N GLU A 117 -34.65 -28.59 14.59
CA GLU A 117 -34.68 -28.55 16.05
C GLU A 117 -35.55 -27.36 16.50
N LYS A 118 -36.40 -27.63 17.49
CA LYS A 118 -37.36 -26.69 18.09
C LYS A 118 -36.66 -25.80 19.11
#